data_AF-A0A1Q6RQB4-F1
#
_entry.id   AF-A0A1Q6RQB4-F1
#
_cell.length_a   1.000
_cell.length_b   1.000
_cell.length_c   1.000
_cell.angle_alpha   90.00
_cell.angle_beta   90.00
_cell.angle_gamma   90.00
#
_symmetry.space_group_name_H-M   'P 1'
#
loop_
_entity.id
_entity.type
_entity.pdbx_description
1 polymer ?
#
loop_
_entity_poly.entity_id
_entity_poly.type
_entity_poly.pdbx_seq_one_letter_code
_entity_poly.pdbx_strand_id
1 'polypeptide(L)'
;MKISRENMVRLQAAVGLLVIFGAFFALLAIAKAFRTYEVYFYDGSTCIQTVEVRVGEKAKRIDATSKDGRSLDKWVTEDGKEFDFETPIKGNLRLYAMWKE
;
A
#
# COMPACT_ATOMS: atom_id res chain seq x y z
N MET A 1 29.43 9.31 11.29
CA MET A 1 29.23 9.95 9.97
C MET A 1 27.78 10.38 9.86
N LYS A 2 27.50 11.68 10.09
CA LYS A 2 26.15 12.24 10.21
C LYS A 2 25.96 13.16 9.00
N ILE A 3 25.35 12.66 7.94
CA ILE A 3 25.13 13.47 6.74
C ILE A 3 24.12 14.56 7.12
N SER A 4 24.57 15.82 7.00
CA SER A 4 23.84 17.02 7.42
C SER A 4 22.63 17.29 6.53
N ARG A 5 21.58 17.86 7.12
CA ARG A 5 20.27 18.13 6.49
C ARG A 5 20.36 19.00 5.22
N GLU A 6 21.38 19.85 5.08
CA GLU A 6 21.61 20.66 3.88
C GLU A 6 21.98 19.84 2.65
N ASN A 7 22.68 18.71 2.82
CA ASN A 7 23.05 17.83 1.71
C ASN A 7 21.86 17.00 1.20
N MET A 8 20.84 16.80 2.05
CA MET A 8 19.60 16.11 1.69
C MET A 8 18.71 16.97 0.78
N VAL A 9 18.69 18.29 1.00
CA VAL A 9 17.90 19.23 0.17
C VAL A 9 18.51 19.40 -1.22
N ARG A 10 19.85 19.46 -1.31
CA ARG A 10 20.55 19.58 -2.59
C ARG A 10 20.54 18.29 -3.42
N LEU A 11 20.38 17.13 -2.80
CA LEU A 11 20.25 15.84 -3.50
C LEU A 11 18.88 15.67 -4.19
N GLN A 12 17.83 16.31 -3.68
CA GLN A 12 16.48 16.32 -4.27
C GLN A 12 16.42 17.05 -5.62
N ALA A 13 17.40 17.91 -5.93
CA ALA A 13 17.45 18.65 -7.19
C ALA A 13 18.15 17.89 -8.33
N ALA A 14 18.85 16.78 -8.04
CA ALA A 14 19.65 16.04 -9.03
C ALA A 14 19.03 14.69 -9.46
N VAL A 15 17.98 14.21 -8.78
CA VAL A 15 17.28 12.97 -9.14
C VAL A 15 15.89 13.33 -9.66
N GLY A 16 15.84 13.57 -10.97
CA GLY A 16 14.60 13.85 -11.69
C GLY A 16 13.60 12.70 -11.57
N LEU A 17 12.35 13.07 -11.30
CA LEU A 17 11.13 12.35 -11.67
C LEU A 17 10.97 10.93 -11.09
N LEU A 18 10.52 10.81 -9.83
CA LEU A 18 9.67 9.68 -9.37
C LEU A 18 8.99 10.00 -8.03
N VAL A 19 8.15 11.03 -8.01
CA VAL A 19 7.20 11.31 -6.92
C VAL A 19 5.97 10.39 -7.03
N ILE A 20 6.17 9.07 -7.21
CA ILE A 20 5.06 8.14 -7.46
C ILE A 20 5.04 6.93 -6.50
N PHE A 21 5.97 6.83 -5.55
CA PHE A 21 5.99 5.66 -4.64
C PHE A 21 6.22 5.93 -3.14
N GLY A 22 6.24 7.18 -2.66
CA GLY A 22 6.42 7.41 -1.21
C GLY A 22 6.52 8.85 -0.69
N ALA A 23 6.21 9.87 -1.50
CA ALA A 23 6.21 11.27 -1.06
C ALA A 23 4.92 12.01 -1.46
N PHE A 24 3.80 11.63 -0.85
CA PHE A 24 2.90 12.64 -0.30
C PHE A 24 2.48 12.25 1.11
N PHE A 25 3.45 11.72 1.87
CA PHE A 25 3.27 11.33 3.26
C PHE A 25 3.36 12.52 4.24
N ALA A 26 3.37 13.79 3.80
CA ALA A 26 3.68 14.89 4.72
C ALA A 26 2.99 16.26 4.51
N LEU A 27 2.22 16.52 3.43
CA LEU A 27 1.52 17.81 3.31
C LEU A 27 0.07 17.81 3.85
N LEU A 28 -0.45 16.67 4.31
CA LEU A 28 -1.72 16.57 5.05
C LEU A 28 -1.53 16.21 6.53
N ALA A 29 -0.42 16.61 7.15
CA ALA A 29 -0.33 16.66 8.61
C ALA A 29 -1.22 17.77 9.23
N ILE A 30 -2.43 17.98 8.68
CA ILE A 30 -3.43 18.93 9.18
C ILE A 30 -4.72 18.19 9.62
N ALA A 31 -4.99 16.97 9.16
CA ALA A 31 -6.20 16.24 9.56
C ALA A 31 -5.92 15.28 10.73
N LYS A 32 -6.01 15.81 11.95
CA LYS A 32 -6.75 15.24 13.09
C LYS A 32 -6.80 13.71 13.23
N ALA A 33 -6.45 13.18 14.41
CA ALA A 33 -6.51 11.77 14.80
C ALA A 33 -7.82 11.04 14.39
N PHE A 34 -7.83 10.44 13.20
CA PHE A 34 -8.82 9.46 12.78
C PHE A 34 -8.21 8.08 12.98
N ARG A 35 -8.98 7.15 13.56
CA ARG A 35 -8.54 5.75 13.64
C ARG A 35 -8.48 5.18 12.21
N THR A 36 -7.37 4.54 11.90
CA THR A 36 -7.13 3.86 10.62
C THR A 36 -6.87 2.37 10.87
N TYR A 37 -7.13 1.57 9.85
CA TYR A 37 -6.75 0.17 9.74
C TYR A 37 -5.75 0.02 8.60
N GLU A 38 -4.89 -0.98 8.73
CA GLU A 38 -3.92 -1.32 7.70
C GLU A 38 -4.37 -2.54 6.92
N VAL A 39 -4.38 -2.42 5.60
CA VAL A 39 -4.61 -3.52 4.67
C VAL A 39 -3.30 -3.86 4.00
N TYR A 40 -2.83 -5.08 4.23
CA TYR A 40 -1.57 -5.60 3.72
C TYR A 40 -1.85 -6.49 2.51
N PHE A 41 -1.12 -6.27 1.42
CA PHE A 41 -1.23 -7.02 0.18
C PHE A 41 0.02 -7.88 0.00
N TYR A 42 -0.17 -9.18 -0.09
CA TYR A 42 0.89 -10.17 -0.18
C TYR A 42 0.91 -10.86 -1.54
N ASP A 43 2.10 -11.06 -2.09
CA ASP A 43 2.37 -12.02 -3.15
C ASP A 43 3.15 -13.19 -2.54
N GLY A 44 2.47 -14.34 -2.38
CA GLY A 44 2.96 -15.44 -1.57
C GLY A 44 3.25 -14.99 -0.13
N SER A 45 4.52 -15.06 0.28
CA SER A 45 4.98 -14.63 1.62
C SER A 45 5.49 -13.18 1.67
N THR A 46 5.50 -12.47 0.54
CA THR A 46 6.10 -11.12 0.46
C THR A 46 5.01 -10.06 0.50
N CYS A 47 5.08 -9.14 1.46
CA CYS A 47 4.22 -7.95 1.45
C CYS A 47 4.67 -7.02 0.31
N ILE A 48 3.81 -6.83 -0.69
CA ILE A 48 4.10 -5.97 -1.85
C ILE A 48 3.58 -4.55 -1.64
N GLN A 49 2.55 -4.38 -0.80
CA GLN A 49 1.98 -3.07 -0.52
C GLN A 49 1.20 -3.06 0.80
N THR A 50 1.20 -1.91 1.47
CA THR A 50 0.34 -1.62 2.62
C THR A 50 -0.47 -0.37 2.33
N VAL A 51 -1.77 -0.41 2.63
CA VAL A 51 -2.70 0.71 2.47
C VAL A 51 -3.35 1.02 3.81
N GLU A 52 -3.33 2.29 4.19
CA GLU A 52 -4.09 2.80 5.33
C GLU A 52 -5.53 3.14 4.90
N VAL A 53 -6.51 2.60 5.60
CA VAL A 53 -7.94 2.79 5.35
C VAL A 53 -8.57 3.35 6.62
N ARG A 54 -9.40 4.39 6.52
CA ARG A 54 -10.12 4.92 7.69
C ARG A 54 -11.13 3.90 8.20
N VAL A 55 -11.41 3.90 9.51
CA VAL A 55 -12.45 3.04 10.08
C VAL A 55 -13.77 3.25 9.35
N GLY A 56 -14.38 2.16 8.86
CA GLY A 56 -15.65 2.20 8.15
C GLY A 56 -15.57 2.56 6.66
N GLU A 57 -14.38 2.91 6.15
CA GLU A 57 -14.14 3.08 4.72
C GLU A 57 -13.80 1.74 4.06
N LYS A 58 -13.81 1.75 2.72
CA LYS A 58 -13.45 0.61 1.87
C LYS A 58 -11.98 0.68 1.47
N ALA A 59 -11.35 -0.49 1.36
CA ALA A 59 -10.01 -0.56 0.78
C ALA A 59 -10.08 -0.34 -0.73
N LYS A 60 -9.08 0.35 -1.30
CA LYS A 60 -8.95 0.44 -2.75
C LYS A 60 -8.35 -0.86 -3.28
N ARG A 61 -8.98 -1.47 -4.28
CA ARG A 61 -8.38 -2.60 -5.00
C ARG A 61 -7.09 -2.14 -5.67
N ILE A 62 -6.07 -2.97 -5.55
CA ILE A 62 -4.78 -2.76 -6.20
C ILE A 62 -4.68 -3.76 -7.33
N ASP A 63 -4.39 -3.25 -8.53
CA ASP A 63 -3.99 -4.07 -9.65
C ASP A 63 -2.52 -4.40 -9.47
N ALA A 64 -2.23 -5.66 -9.18
CA ALA A 64 -0.89 -6.18 -9.10
C ALA A 64 -0.59 -7.03 -10.35
N THR A 65 0.66 -7.00 -10.79
CA THR A 65 1.18 -7.90 -11.83
C THR A 65 2.27 -8.75 -11.18
N SER A 66 2.26 -10.05 -11.43
CA SER A 66 3.27 -10.93 -10.86
C SER A 66 4.63 -10.66 -11.51
N LYS A 67 5.72 -11.10 -10.86
CA LYS A 67 7.07 -11.04 -11.45
C LYS A 67 7.15 -11.77 -12.80
N ASP A 68 6.30 -12.78 -13.01
CA ASP A 68 6.26 -13.59 -14.23
C ASP A 68 5.30 -13.00 -15.30
N GLY A 69 4.75 -11.81 -15.06
CA GLY A 69 3.80 -11.16 -15.99
C GLY A 69 2.37 -11.70 -15.93
N ARG A 70 2.03 -12.53 -14.93
CA ARG A 70 0.65 -13.01 -14.73
C ARG A 70 -0.23 -11.88 -14.18
N SER A 71 -1.47 -11.81 -14.66
CA SER A 71 -2.47 -10.88 -14.13
C SER A 71 -3.04 -11.41 -12.82
N LEU A 72 -3.23 -10.50 -11.86
CA LEU A 72 -3.95 -10.81 -10.64
C LEU A 72 -5.39 -11.25 -10.97
N ASP A 73 -5.79 -12.41 -10.48
CA ASP A 73 -7.18 -12.86 -10.55
C ASP A 73 -8.00 -12.15 -9.47
N LYS A 74 -7.64 -12.41 -8.21
CA LYS A 74 -8.36 -11.95 -7.03
C LYS A 74 -7.47 -11.83 -5.80
N TRP A 75 -7.98 -11.09 -4.83
CA TRP A 75 -7.40 -11.02 -3.50
C TRP A 75 -8.18 -11.95 -2.57
N VAL A 76 -7.46 -12.75 -1.78
CA VAL A 76 -8.06 -13.64 -0.79
C VAL A 76 -7.58 -13.31 0.61
N THR A 77 -8.41 -13.54 1.61
CA THR A 77 -8.07 -13.38 3.03
C THR A 77 -7.18 -14.54 3.52
N GLU A 78 -6.67 -14.43 4.76
CA GLU A 78 -5.84 -15.48 5.38
C GLU A 78 -6.58 -16.84 5.50
N ASP A 79 -7.91 -16.84 5.59
CA ASP A 79 -8.75 -18.04 5.55
C ASP A 79 -9.06 -18.55 4.13
N GLY A 80 -8.43 -17.96 3.10
CA GLY A 80 -8.53 -18.38 1.70
C GLY A 80 -9.84 -17.99 1.01
N LYS A 81 -10.65 -17.13 1.62
CA LYS A 81 -11.89 -16.62 1.01
C LYS A 81 -11.61 -15.41 0.14
N GLU A 82 -12.35 -15.28 -0.95
CA GLU A 82 -12.27 -14.09 -1.79
C GLU A 82 -12.70 -12.85 -1.02
N PHE A 83 -11.90 -11.79 -1.11
CA PHE A 83 -12.17 -10.52 -0.46
C PHE A 83 -12.95 -9.59 -1.38
N ASP A 84 -14.10 -9.13 -0.91
CA ASP A 84 -14.91 -8.12 -1.57
C ASP A 84 -14.50 -6.71 -1.13
N PHE A 85 -13.96 -5.92 -2.06
CA PHE A 85 -13.55 -4.53 -1.82
C PHE A 85 -14.73 -3.58 -1.56
N GLU A 86 -15.96 -4.01 -1.81
CA GLU A 86 -17.15 -3.29 -1.37
C GLU A 86 -17.41 -3.44 0.13
N THR A 87 -16.69 -4.34 0.82
CA THR A 87 -16.81 -4.55 2.26
C THR A 87 -16.03 -3.48 3.04
N PRO A 88 -16.68 -2.76 3.99
CA PRO A 88 -15.99 -1.82 4.87
C PRO A 88 -14.94 -2.50 5.75
N ILE A 89 -13.76 -1.89 5.88
CA ILE A 89 -12.68 -2.39 6.72
C ILE A 89 -12.99 -2.11 8.19
N LYS A 90 -13.04 -3.18 8.99
CA LYS A 90 -13.34 -3.16 10.43
C LYS A 90 -12.15 -3.56 11.32
N GLY A 91 -11.00 -3.84 10.71
CA GLY A 91 -9.80 -4.31 11.38
C GLY A 91 -8.62 -4.35 10.42
N ASN A 92 -7.41 -4.50 10.97
CA ASN A 92 -6.24 -4.77 10.14
C ASN A 92 -6.46 -6.07 9.36
N LEU A 93 -6.16 -6.04 8.06
CA LEU A 93 -6.50 -7.11 7.14
C LEU A 93 -5.28 -7.51 6.32
N ARG A 94 -5.09 -8.81 6.14
CA ARG A 94 -4.08 -9.36 5.23
C ARG A 94 -4.77 -10.01 4.05
N LEU A 95 -4.37 -9.59 2.85
CA LEU A 95 -4.86 -10.09 1.58
C LEU A 95 -3.72 -10.70 0.80
N TYR A 96 -3.98 -11.82 0.15
CA TYR A 96 -3.04 -12.60 -0.62
C TYR A 96 -3.48 -12.63 -2.08
N ALA A 97 -2.52 -12.38 -2.99
CA ALA A 97 -2.76 -12.40 -4.41
C ALA A 97 -2.98 -13.85 -4.88
N MET A 98 -4.10 -14.08 -5.55
CA MET A 98 -4.31 -15.25 -6.39
C MET A 98 -4.15 -14.82 -7.85
N TRP A 99 -3.30 -15.53 -8.56
CA TRP A 99 -2.93 -15.23 -9.95
C TRP A 99 -3.76 -16.08 -10.91
N LYS A 100 -4.11 -15.52 -12.08
CA LYS A 100 -4.61 -16.35 -13.19
C LYS A 100 -3.45 -17.19 -13.71
N GLU A 101 -3.70 -18.47 -13.98
CA GLU A 101 -2.73 -19.35 -14.65
C GLU A 101 -2.31 -18.82 -16.01
#